data_AF-A0A5D2WIL6-F1
#
_entry.id   AF-A0A5D2WIL6-F1
#
_cell.length_a   1.000
_cell.length_b   1.000
_cell.length_c   1.000
_cell.angle_alpha   90.00
_cell.angle_beta   90.00
_cell.angle_gamma   90.00
#
_symmetry.space_group_name_H-M   'P 1'
#
loop_
_entity.id
_entity.type
_entity.pdbx_description
1 polymer ?
#
loop_
_entity_poly.entity_id
_entity_poly.type
_entity_poly.pdbx_seq_one_letter_code
_entity_poly.pdbx_strand_id
1 'polypeptide(L)'
;MVDLCISFVTGLLVAQLNVSDKDKTHPMESKDNNLVLGFVVLAVFLISGVKSWTGEIHGRVVCDVCADSSIGPEDHVLEGAEVAVLCITKSGEVVNYQAFTNSKGIYTVAETMPESERWDACLGRPISSFHDHCNHLGDGSTGIKFTYNHPSGHFHAIRPFVYRPSTAPTYCI
;
A
#
# COMPACT_ATOMS: atom_id res chain seq x y z
N MET A 1 -12.89 13.15 8.25
CA MET A 1 -12.54 14.46 8.87
C MET A 1 -11.92 15.41 7.85
N VAL A 2 -11.05 14.91 6.96
CA VAL A 2 -10.45 15.67 5.84
C VAL A 2 -11.51 16.09 4.80
N ASP A 3 -12.40 15.17 4.39
CA ASP A 3 -13.53 15.50 3.48
C ASP A 3 -14.50 16.53 4.04
N LEU A 4 -14.71 16.51 5.36
CA LEU A 4 -15.58 17.46 6.02
C LEU A 4 -14.95 18.85 6.01
N CYS A 5 -13.62 18.94 6.14
CA CYS A 5 -12.88 20.18 6.13
C CYS A 5 -12.80 20.77 4.70
N ILE A 6 -12.51 19.93 3.70
CA ILE A 6 -12.53 20.34 2.28
C ILE A 6 -13.95 20.78 1.92
N SER A 7 -14.98 19.98 2.18
CA SER A 7 -16.37 20.34 1.87
C SER A 7 -16.85 21.60 2.61
N PHE A 8 -16.39 21.85 3.84
CA PHE A 8 -16.66 23.11 4.53
C PHE A 8 -15.97 24.29 3.85
N VAL A 9 -14.71 24.14 3.44
CA VAL A 9 -13.94 25.21 2.79
C VAL A 9 -14.47 25.49 1.38
N THR A 10 -14.78 24.48 0.57
CA THR A 10 -15.46 24.69 -0.72
C THR A 10 -16.87 25.23 -0.52
N GLY A 11 -17.63 24.74 0.46
CA GLY A 11 -18.96 25.24 0.78
C GLY A 11 -18.95 26.71 1.21
N LEU A 12 -17.97 27.11 2.03
CA LEU A 12 -17.79 28.50 2.47
C LEU A 12 -17.31 29.38 1.31
N LEU A 13 -16.38 28.91 0.48
CA LEU A 13 -15.89 29.64 -0.70
C LEU A 13 -17.01 29.84 -1.75
N VAL A 14 -17.81 28.80 -2.01
CA VAL A 14 -18.96 28.87 -2.92
C VAL A 14 -20.07 29.76 -2.34
N ALA A 15 -20.32 29.71 -1.04
CA ALA A 15 -21.27 30.62 -0.39
C ALA A 15 -20.83 32.09 -0.52
N GLN A 16 -19.53 32.39 -0.37
CA GLN A 16 -19.00 33.75 -0.50
C GLN A 16 -19.01 34.27 -1.94
N LEU A 17 -18.73 33.42 -2.93
CA LEU A 17 -18.87 33.77 -4.36
C LEU A 17 -20.32 34.09 -4.74
N ASN A 18 -21.29 33.33 -4.19
CA ASN A 18 -22.72 33.57 -4.42
C ASN A 18 -23.26 34.83 -3.70
N VAL A 19 -22.64 35.24 -2.59
CA VAL A 19 -22.96 36.51 -1.90
C VAL A 19 -22.47 37.72 -2.71
N SER A 20 -21.34 37.59 -3.41
CA SER A 20 -20.74 38.69 -4.18
C SER A 20 -21.54 39.13 -5.42
N ASP A 21 -22.47 38.32 -5.94
CA ASP A 21 -23.28 38.67 -7.13
C ASP A 21 -24.55 39.49 -6.79
N LYS A 22 -24.97 39.51 -5.51
CA LYS A 22 -26.28 40.02 -5.10
C LYS A 22 -26.35 41.44 -4.54
N ASP A 23 -25.24 42.16 -4.39
CA ASP A 23 -25.29 43.53 -3.85
C ASP A 23 -24.42 44.51 -4.65
N LYS A 24 -25.05 45.20 -5.61
CA LYS A 24 -24.51 46.41 -6.22
C LYS A 24 -25.07 47.63 -5.50
N THR A 25 -24.58 47.90 -4.30
CA THR A 25 -24.73 49.21 -3.67
C THR A 25 -23.50 49.54 -2.83
N HIS A 26 -22.62 50.40 -3.36
CA HIS A 26 -21.46 50.94 -2.63
C HIS A 26 -21.90 51.61 -1.32
N PRO A 27 -21.21 51.31 -0.20
CA PRO A 27 -20.03 52.11 0.14
C PRO A 27 -18.84 51.27 0.61
N MET A 28 -17.66 51.73 0.18
CA MET A 28 -16.30 51.43 0.67
C MET A 28 -16.16 50.22 1.62
N GLU A 29 -16.06 49.02 1.04
CA GLU A 29 -15.62 47.83 1.75
C GLU A 29 -14.10 47.93 2.02
N SER A 30 -13.74 47.78 3.29
CA SER A 30 -12.38 47.96 3.80
C SER A 30 -11.38 47.02 3.11
N LYS A 31 -10.32 47.61 2.54
CA LYS A 31 -9.14 46.92 1.99
C LYS A 31 -8.48 45.97 3.00
N ASP A 32 -8.70 46.19 4.29
CA ASP A 32 -8.20 45.35 5.38
C ASP A 32 -8.96 44.02 5.49
N ASN A 33 -10.24 43.97 5.14
CA ASN A 33 -11.06 42.75 5.23
C ASN A 33 -10.63 41.68 4.21
N ASN A 34 -10.30 42.10 2.99
CA ASN A 34 -9.78 41.20 1.95
C ASN A 34 -8.37 40.71 2.25
N LEU A 35 -7.54 41.53 2.93
CA LEU A 35 -6.21 41.13 3.35
C LEU A 35 -6.27 40.11 4.50
N VAL A 36 -7.12 40.37 5.52
CA VAL A 36 -7.36 39.44 6.62
C VAL A 36 -7.94 38.12 6.12
N LEU A 37 -8.91 38.16 5.21
CA LEU A 37 -9.47 36.96 4.58
C LEU A 37 -8.40 36.16 3.82
N GLY A 38 -7.52 36.86 3.08
CA GLY A 38 -6.37 36.23 2.41
C GLY A 38 -5.42 35.53 3.38
N PHE A 39 -5.12 36.15 4.52
CA PHE A 39 -4.30 35.53 5.57
C PHE A 39 -4.99 34.34 6.24
N VAL A 40 -6.30 34.40 6.47
CA VAL A 40 -7.09 33.29 7.02
C VAL A 40 -7.10 32.10 6.06
N VAL A 41 -7.35 32.34 4.77
CA VAL A 41 -7.32 31.29 3.75
C VAL A 41 -5.92 30.66 3.66
N LEU A 42 -4.87 31.48 3.59
CA LEU A 42 -3.48 31.00 3.58
C LEU A 42 -3.14 30.19 4.84
N ALA A 43 -3.55 30.66 6.02
CA ALA A 43 -3.32 29.96 7.28
C ALA A 43 -4.03 28.60 7.30
N VAL A 44 -5.28 28.52 6.81
CA VAL A 44 -6.05 27.27 6.70
C VAL A 44 -5.38 26.27 5.76
N PHE A 45 -4.89 26.73 4.60
CA PHE A 45 -4.13 25.87 3.68
C PHE A 45 -2.81 25.36 4.27
N LEU A 46 -2.13 26.17 5.11
CA LEU A 46 -0.87 25.77 5.75
C LEU A 46 -1.07 24.77 6.90
N ILE A 47 -2.21 24.80 7.62
CA ILE A 47 -2.55 23.84 8.68
C ILE A 47 -3.22 22.56 8.16
N SER A 48 -3.78 22.58 6.94
CA SER A 48 -4.33 21.40 6.26
C SER A 48 -3.23 20.52 5.63
N GLY A 49 -2.21 20.14 6.40
CA GLY A 49 -1.17 19.23 5.94
C GLY A 49 -1.71 17.81 5.80
N VAL A 50 -1.68 17.24 4.60
CA VAL A 50 -1.92 15.80 4.41
C VAL A 50 -0.69 15.07 4.95
N LYS A 51 -0.89 14.29 6.02
CA LYS A 51 0.18 13.41 6.52
C LYS A 51 0.33 12.25 5.54
N SER A 52 1.56 12.01 5.11
CA SER A 52 1.90 10.88 4.25
C SER A 52 2.36 9.69 5.10
N TRP A 53 2.07 8.49 4.62
CA TRP A 53 2.47 7.23 5.19
C TRP A 53 3.05 6.33 4.09
N THR A 54 4.18 5.69 4.38
CA THR A 54 4.84 4.74 3.48
C THR A 54 4.80 3.36 4.12
N GLY A 55 4.17 2.42 3.44
CA GLY A 55 4.12 1.01 3.80
C GLY A 55 5.10 0.20 2.96
N GLU A 56 5.72 -0.79 3.57
CA GLU A 56 6.65 -1.71 2.91
C GLU A 56 6.34 -3.14 3.32
N ILE A 57 6.36 -4.07 2.36
CA ILE A 57 6.12 -5.49 2.58
C ILE A 57 7.26 -6.25 1.93
N HIS A 58 7.93 -7.08 2.71
CA HIS A 58 8.99 -7.96 2.26
C HIS A 58 8.55 -9.41 2.39
N GLY A 59 8.90 -10.23 1.41
CA GLY A 59 8.79 -11.67 1.54
C GLY A 59 9.82 -12.38 0.70
N ARG A 60 9.82 -13.70 0.78
CA ARG A 60 10.78 -14.55 0.10
C ARG A 60 10.08 -15.70 -0.61
N VAL A 61 10.63 -16.15 -1.73
CA VAL A 61 10.19 -17.36 -2.42
C VAL A 61 11.33 -18.36 -2.49
N VAL A 62 11.05 -19.60 -2.12
CA VAL A 62 12.02 -20.69 -1.97
C VAL A 62 11.50 -21.93 -2.69
N CYS A 63 12.40 -22.73 -3.24
CA CYS A 63 12.10 -24.10 -3.63
C CYS A 63 12.48 -25.06 -2.51
N ASP A 64 11.47 -25.76 -1.98
CA ASP A 64 11.61 -26.96 -1.16
C ASP A 64 11.89 -28.14 -2.09
N VAL A 65 13.18 -28.47 -2.22
CA VAL A 65 13.69 -29.44 -3.18
C VAL A 65 13.33 -30.86 -2.79
N CYS A 66 13.30 -31.15 -1.49
CA CYS A 66 12.92 -32.46 -0.98
C CYS A 66 11.40 -32.64 -0.79
N ALA A 67 10.62 -31.59 -1.03
CA ALA A 67 9.18 -31.55 -0.85
C ALA A 67 8.74 -31.98 0.56
N ASP A 68 9.55 -31.69 1.58
CA ASP A 68 9.34 -32.10 2.97
C ASP A 68 8.62 -31.04 3.82
N SER A 69 8.24 -29.92 3.19
CA SER A 69 7.57 -28.75 3.80
C SER A 69 8.41 -28.00 4.84
N SER A 70 9.72 -28.24 4.87
CA SER A 70 10.68 -27.46 5.66
C SER A 70 11.56 -26.61 4.74
N ILE A 71 12.38 -25.73 5.32
CA ILE A 71 13.41 -25.00 4.56
C ILE A 71 14.77 -25.53 5.01
N GLY A 72 15.32 -26.45 4.22
CA GLY A 72 16.57 -27.16 4.46
C GLY A 72 17.80 -26.52 3.79
N PRO A 73 19.00 -27.07 4.03
CA PRO A 73 20.23 -26.65 3.35
C PRO A 73 20.26 -26.96 1.84
N GLU A 74 19.47 -27.92 1.37
CA GLU A 74 19.28 -28.28 -0.04
C GLU A 74 18.36 -27.30 -0.80
N ASP A 75 17.59 -26.51 -0.05
CA ASP A 75 16.64 -25.57 -0.61
C ASP A 75 17.31 -24.29 -1.07
N HIS A 76 16.74 -23.72 -2.13
CA HIS A 76 17.29 -22.53 -2.75
C HIS A 76 16.23 -21.50 -3.06
N VAL A 77 16.69 -20.26 -3.20
CA VAL A 77 15.84 -19.13 -3.55
C VAL A 77 15.40 -19.22 -5.00
N LEU A 78 14.18 -18.77 -5.27
CA LEU A 78 13.70 -18.62 -6.63
C LEU A 78 13.79 -17.16 -7.04
N GLU A 79 14.63 -16.85 -8.02
CA GLU A 79 14.75 -15.53 -8.65
C GLU A 79 13.70 -15.35 -9.75
N GLY A 80 13.11 -14.16 -9.87
CA GLY A 80 12.07 -13.89 -10.87
C GLY A 80 10.72 -14.57 -10.60
N ALA A 81 10.54 -15.22 -9.45
CA ALA A 81 9.25 -15.76 -9.04
C ALA A 81 8.23 -14.62 -8.84
N GLU A 82 7.01 -14.85 -9.30
CA GLU A 82 5.94 -13.87 -9.35
C GLU A 82 5.03 -13.97 -8.12
N VAL A 83 4.77 -12.83 -7.49
CA VAL A 83 3.96 -12.70 -6.29
C VAL A 83 2.96 -11.55 -6.47
N ALA A 84 1.74 -11.74 -5.96
CA ALA A 84 0.77 -10.66 -5.85
C ALA A 84 0.51 -10.33 -4.38
N VAL A 85 0.39 -9.04 -4.08
CA VAL A 85 -0.03 -8.53 -2.77
C VAL A 85 -1.27 -7.68 -2.97
N LEU A 86 -2.39 -8.12 -2.41
CA LEU A 86 -3.65 -7.39 -2.45
C LEU A 86 -3.86 -6.73 -1.10
N CYS A 87 -4.01 -5.41 -1.05
CA CYS A 87 -4.26 -4.67 0.18
C CYS A 87 -5.60 -3.94 0.10
N ILE A 88 -6.31 -3.90 1.22
CA ILE A 88 -7.47 -3.01 1.43
C ILE A 88 -7.02 -1.81 2.25
N THR A 89 -7.33 -0.60 1.80
CA THR A 89 -7.04 0.65 2.52
C THR A 89 -8.05 0.84 3.66
N LYS A 90 -7.79 1.80 4.56
CA LYS A 90 -8.75 2.18 5.60
C LYS A 90 -10.08 2.73 5.07
N SER A 91 -10.11 3.27 3.85
CA SER A 91 -11.34 3.72 3.18
C SER A 91 -12.11 2.59 2.49
N GLY A 92 -11.50 1.40 2.34
CA GLY A 92 -12.09 0.24 1.69
C GLY A 92 -11.69 0.07 0.22
N GLU A 93 -10.79 0.89 -0.30
CA GLU A 93 -10.21 0.69 -1.63
C GLU A 93 -9.34 -0.57 -1.66
N VAL A 94 -9.43 -1.36 -2.74
CA VAL A 94 -8.61 -2.56 -2.95
C VAL A 94 -7.52 -2.26 -3.97
N VAL A 95 -6.26 -2.42 -3.56
CA VAL A 95 -5.08 -2.19 -4.38
C VAL A 95 -4.37 -3.52 -4.63
N ASN A 96 -3.90 -3.74 -5.86
CA ASN A 96 -3.22 -4.97 -6.27
C ASN A 96 -1.80 -4.66 -6.76
N TYR A 97 -0.81 -5.19 -6.05
CA TYR A 97 0.60 -5.08 -6.40
C TYR A 97 1.09 -6.40 -6.97
N GLN A 98 1.81 -6.32 -8.08
CA GLN A 98 2.54 -7.46 -8.65
C GLN A 98 4.03 -7.21 -8.48
N ALA A 99 4.75 -8.20 -7.97
CA ALA A 99 6.17 -8.12 -7.69
C ALA A 99 6.88 -9.40 -8.14
N PHE A 100 8.18 -9.25 -8.41
CA PHE A 100 9.07 -10.34 -8.78
C PHE A 100 10.20 -10.43 -7.78
N THR A 101 10.68 -11.64 -7.51
CA THR A 101 11.82 -11.84 -6.62
C THR A 101 13.13 -11.48 -7.30
N ASN A 102 14.07 -10.93 -6.52
CA ASN A 102 15.44 -10.71 -6.96
C ASN A 102 16.32 -11.98 -6.82
N SER A 103 17.63 -11.87 -7.08
CA SER A 103 18.61 -12.95 -6.95
C SER A 103 18.76 -13.55 -5.54
N LYS A 104 18.20 -12.93 -4.51
CA LYS A 104 18.10 -13.49 -3.14
C LYS A 104 16.74 -14.12 -2.86
N GLY A 105 15.88 -14.24 -3.86
CA GLY A 105 14.50 -14.71 -3.74
C GLY A 105 13.58 -13.74 -3.01
N ILE A 106 13.98 -12.47 -2.83
CA ILE A 106 13.23 -11.49 -2.05
C ILE A 106 12.37 -10.65 -3.00
N TYR A 107 11.09 -10.50 -2.68
CA TYR A 107 10.20 -9.52 -3.30
C TYR A 107 9.89 -8.39 -2.31
N THR A 108 9.71 -7.19 -2.84
CA THR A 108 9.37 -5.99 -2.07
C THR A 108 8.18 -5.29 -2.73
N VAL A 109 7.19 -4.92 -1.92
CA VAL A 109 6.10 -4.03 -2.30
C VAL A 109 6.17 -2.82 -1.40
N ALA A 110 6.18 -1.62 -1.99
CA ALA A 110 6.22 -0.36 -1.26
C ALA A 110 5.25 0.62 -1.90
N GLU A 111 4.54 1.39 -1.09
CA GLU A 111 3.63 2.43 -1.56
C GLU A 111 3.63 3.61 -0.59
N THR A 112 3.49 4.81 -1.12
CA THR A 112 3.34 6.04 -0.32
C THR A 112 1.99 6.67 -0.60
N MET A 113 1.19 6.85 0.46
CA MET A 113 -0.20 7.34 0.36
C MET A 113 -0.54 8.26 1.54
N PRO A 114 -1.69 8.95 1.53
CA PRO A 114 -2.16 9.67 2.72
C PRO A 114 -2.35 8.74 3.91
N GLU A 115 -2.05 9.20 5.13
CA GLU A 115 -2.16 8.40 6.35
C GLU A 115 -3.60 7.91 6.60
N SER A 116 -4.60 8.68 6.17
CA SER A 116 -6.02 8.28 6.20
C SER A 116 -6.36 7.10 5.30
N GLU A 117 -5.54 6.88 4.27
CA GLU A 117 -5.70 5.85 3.23
C GLU A 117 -4.72 4.69 3.40
N ARG A 118 -3.95 4.65 4.49
CA ARG A 118 -2.98 3.58 4.74
C ARG A 118 -3.61 2.19 4.61
N TRP A 119 -2.80 1.20 4.27
CA TRP A 119 -3.25 -0.19 4.26
C TRP A 119 -3.83 -0.59 5.62
N ASP A 120 -4.98 -1.26 5.59
CA ASP A 120 -5.63 -1.86 6.75
C ASP A 120 -5.27 -3.35 6.86
N ALA A 121 -5.51 -4.10 5.79
CA ALA A 121 -5.16 -5.51 5.71
C ALA A 121 -4.65 -5.86 4.32
N CYS A 122 -3.81 -6.89 4.25
CA CYS A 122 -3.23 -7.37 3.01
C CYS A 122 -3.28 -8.90 2.91
N LEU A 123 -3.19 -9.39 1.68
CA LEU A 123 -3.07 -10.79 1.30
C LEU A 123 -1.92 -10.91 0.31
N GLY A 124 -0.81 -11.50 0.75
CA GLY A 124 0.24 -11.93 -0.16
C GLY A 124 -0.08 -13.31 -0.72
N ARG A 125 0.12 -13.56 -2.00
CA ARG A 125 -0.02 -14.89 -2.60
C ARG A 125 1.03 -15.12 -3.70
N PRO A 126 1.56 -16.35 -3.82
CA PRO A 126 2.38 -16.69 -4.96
C PRO A 126 1.49 -16.78 -6.22
N ILE A 127 2.03 -16.40 -7.38
CA ILE A 127 1.34 -16.47 -8.66
C ILE A 127 1.96 -17.54 -9.53
N SER A 128 3.26 -17.41 -9.84
CA SER A 128 3.96 -18.31 -10.73
C SER A 128 5.45 -18.40 -10.39
N SER A 129 6.04 -19.54 -10.74
CA SER A 129 7.49 -19.70 -10.77
C SER A 129 7.86 -20.12 -12.19
N PHE A 130 8.83 -19.43 -12.78
CA PHE A 130 9.32 -19.72 -14.13
C PHE A 130 10.41 -20.81 -14.15
N HIS A 131 10.61 -21.52 -13.04
CA HIS A 131 11.60 -22.60 -12.94
C HIS A 131 10.97 -23.95 -13.27
N ASP A 132 11.56 -24.69 -14.21
CA ASP A 132 11.04 -25.97 -14.69
C ASP A 132 10.88 -27.02 -13.57
N HIS A 133 11.78 -27.01 -12.59
CA HIS A 133 11.81 -28.00 -11.51
C HIS A 133 11.13 -27.56 -10.22
N CYS A 134 10.71 -26.29 -10.09
CA CYS A 134 10.13 -25.76 -8.85
C CYS A 134 8.93 -24.85 -9.18
N ASN A 135 7.87 -25.45 -9.72
CA ASN A 135 6.68 -24.74 -10.20
C ASN A 135 5.38 -25.20 -9.54
N HIS A 136 5.43 -26.23 -8.69
CA HIS A 136 4.26 -26.68 -7.95
C HIS A 136 4.17 -26.00 -6.60
N LEU A 137 3.01 -25.42 -6.31
CA LEU A 137 2.71 -24.91 -4.99
C LEU A 137 2.43 -26.07 -4.02
N GLY A 138 2.97 -25.99 -2.81
CA GLY A 138 2.63 -26.93 -1.74
C GLY A 138 1.15 -26.84 -1.37
N ASP A 139 0.54 -27.97 -0.97
CA ASP A 139 -0.84 -28.07 -0.48
C ASP A 139 -0.99 -27.24 0.81
N GLY A 140 -1.27 -25.94 0.68
CA GLY A 140 -1.36 -25.00 1.80
C GLY A 140 -0.91 -23.57 1.51
N SER A 141 -0.30 -23.29 0.36
CA SER A 141 0.24 -21.96 0.02
C SER A 141 -0.77 -21.04 -0.70
N THR A 142 -2.05 -21.08 -0.32
CA THR A 142 -3.12 -20.29 -0.97
C THR A 142 -3.01 -18.77 -0.74
N GLY A 143 -2.13 -18.35 0.17
CA GLY A 143 -1.82 -16.96 0.47
C GLY A 143 -1.73 -16.71 1.98
N ILE A 144 -1.11 -15.60 2.36
CA ILE A 144 -0.95 -15.17 3.75
C ILE A 144 -1.70 -13.86 3.93
N LYS A 145 -2.79 -13.91 4.71
CA LYS A 145 -3.54 -12.74 5.14
C LYS A 145 -2.95 -12.17 6.42
N PHE A 146 -2.82 -10.85 6.50
CA PHE A 146 -2.34 -10.14 7.67
C PHE A 146 -2.92 -8.73 7.75
N THR A 147 -2.95 -8.15 8.95
CA THR A 147 -3.29 -6.75 9.18
C THR A 147 -2.01 -5.91 9.14
N TYR A 148 -2.04 -4.76 8.48
CA TYR A 148 -0.89 -3.86 8.42
C TYR A 148 -1.01 -2.77 9.49
N ASN A 149 -0.26 -2.93 10.59
CA ASN A 149 -0.29 -2.00 11.72
C ASN A 149 1.01 -1.22 11.92
N HIS A 150 1.97 -1.33 10.99
CA HIS A 150 3.26 -0.67 11.15
C HIS A 150 3.18 0.85 10.86
N PRO A 151 3.93 1.66 11.62
CA PRO A 151 4.08 3.08 11.31
C PRO A 151 4.87 3.27 10.00
N SER A 152 4.83 4.48 9.46
CA SER A 152 5.56 4.84 8.24
C SER A 152 7.06 4.52 8.37
N GLY A 153 7.67 4.00 7.29
CA GLY A 153 9.09 3.67 7.24
C GLY A 153 9.49 2.36 7.92
N HIS A 154 8.52 1.50 8.26
CA HIS A 154 8.75 0.14 8.74
C HIS A 154 8.15 -0.85 7.75
N PHE A 155 8.81 -2.00 7.59
CA PHE A 155 8.33 -3.07 6.72
C PHE A 155 7.64 -4.19 7.50
N HIS A 156 6.68 -4.85 6.84
CA HIS A 156 6.10 -6.10 7.29
C HIS A 156 6.75 -7.29 6.57
N ALA A 157 7.28 -8.24 7.33
CA ALA A 157 7.87 -9.46 6.77
C ALA A 157 6.82 -10.58 6.69
N ILE A 158 6.61 -11.12 5.49
CA ILE A 158 5.74 -12.27 5.25
C ILE A 158 6.59 -13.55 5.29
N ARG A 159 6.02 -14.63 5.85
CA ARG A 159 6.65 -15.97 5.80
C ARG A 159 6.89 -16.40 4.34
N PRO A 160 7.97 -17.14 4.03
CA PRO A 160 8.28 -17.49 2.65
C PRO A 160 7.15 -18.28 1.96
N PHE A 161 6.97 -18.02 0.66
CA PHE A 161 6.21 -18.93 -0.20
C PHE A 161 7.13 -20.03 -0.71
N VAL A 162 6.61 -21.26 -0.72
CA VAL A 162 7.38 -22.45 -1.00
C VAL A 162 6.80 -23.15 -2.23
N TYR A 163 7.63 -23.28 -3.24
CA TYR A 163 7.40 -24.15 -4.40
C TYR A 163 8.14 -25.47 -4.19
N ARG A 164 7.69 -26.52 -4.87
CA ARG A 164 8.30 -27.85 -4.83
C ARG A 164 8.38 -28.46 -6.22
N PRO A 165 9.27 -29.46 -6.45
CA PRO A 165 9.25 -30.27 -7.65
C PRO A 165 8.07 -31.22 -7.69
N SER A 166 7.74 -31.71 -8.88
CA SER A 166 6.80 -32.83 -9.08
C SER A 166 7.28 -34.14 -8.47
N THR A 167 8.60 -34.31 -8.39
CA THR A 167 9.24 -35.52 -7.86
C THR A 167 10.52 -35.11 -7.15
N ALA A 168 10.61 -35.43 -5.86
CA ALA A 168 11.80 -35.15 -5.07
C ALA A 168 13.00 -35.98 -5.60
N PRO A 169 14.21 -35.42 -5.60
CA PRO A 169 15.42 -36.17 -5.93
C PRO A 169 15.66 -37.37 -4.99
N THR A 170 16.36 -38.39 -5.47
CA THR A 170 16.59 -39.64 -4.71
C THR A 170 17.47 -39.45 -3.46
N TYR A 171 18.25 -38.37 -3.38
CA TYR A 171 19.06 -38.08 -2.18
C TYR A 171 18.21 -37.57 -1.01
N CYS A 172 16.92 -37.28 -1.23
CA CYS A 172 15.96 -36.89 -0.20
C CYS A 172 15.31 -38.09 0.51
N ILE A 173 15.69 -39.33 0.14
CA ILE A 173 15.13 -40.59 0.67
C ILE A 173 16.05 -41.17 1.75
#